data_AF-A0A1Z5KS94-F1
#
_entry.id   AF-A0A1Z5KS94-F1
#
_cell.length_a   1.000
_cell.length_b   1.000
_cell.length_c   1.000
_cell.angle_alpha   90.00
_cell.angle_beta   90.00
_cell.angle_gamma   90.00
#
_symmetry.space_group_name_H-M   'P 1'
#
loop_
_entity.id
_entity.type
_entity.pdbx_description
1 polymer ?
#
loop_
_entity_poly.entity_id
_entity_poly.type
_entity_poly.pdbx_seq_one_letter_code
_entity_poly.pdbx_strand_id
1 'polypeptide(L)'
;MARYYLLKHTGSDNRKRNRKRSHVVGFVLLFLVAIQLSMSFLFDQEKVAGSVPPACQEMVPGELILRERTNQSALSEIKNWPKHPDEKSICFWDSNWLLHQHLPHAMQWIYRCWTIWEKYPGEKVLLKNPDDWKVKVTRYLTKIFNPYSKGEFIDGMLSAMEEAFDVKLLLSNEISKHDRQYAIDAKSETCGGNHCMRRQDAWKWTEGIIRHENLHEERIGCKGPVRIGILNRAHDNGRSILNAGRIMEKLRHEYGQNVRVDESTMDGKSFREQIGWFASHDIIFTGHGAQETSLPFMPRCGVIMEIFPFGYYVPHKFGSLADSTHVRHYSMYDNNTTDPIADTQAKIDRYADRVNVRAANFCPAADSIVHYISTAIRDWELCCKDVEESFNFSVGSSTSIK
;
A
#
# COMPACT_ATOMS: atom_id res chain seq x y z
N MET A 1 11.15 -25.88 66.72
CA MET A 1 10.08 -26.79 66.29
C MET A 1 10.50 -27.43 64.98
N ALA A 2 10.55 -28.75 64.96
CA ALA A 2 11.21 -29.57 63.96
C ALA A 2 10.28 -30.67 63.43
N ARG A 3 10.71 -31.26 62.30
CA ARG A 3 10.33 -32.55 61.67
C ARG A 3 9.12 -32.51 60.70
N TYR A 4 9.35 -32.75 59.41
CA TYR A 4 9.61 -34.02 58.69
C TYR A 4 8.39 -34.94 58.63
N TYR A 5 7.93 -35.27 57.41
CA TYR A 5 7.75 -36.67 56.98
C TYR A 5 7.85 -36.80 55.45
N LEU A 6 8.84 -37.61 55.04
CA LEU A 6 8.95 -38.30 53.76
C LEU A 6 7.92 -39.44 53.69
N LEU A 7 7.41 -39.75 52.51
CA LEU A 7 7.01 -41.11 52.16
C LEU A 7 7.46 -41.45 50.73
N LYS A 8 8.45 -42.34 50.66
CA LYS A 8 8.83 -43.13 49.49
C LYS A 8 7.77 -44.20 49.24
N HIS A 9 7.39 -44.43 47.99
CA HIS A 9 7.05 -45.76 47.53
C HIS A 9 7.75 -46.08 46.21
N THR A 10 8.60 -47.10 46.29
CA THR A 10 9.18 -47.86 45.18
C THR A 10 8.16 -48.88 44.67
N GLY A 11 8.05 -49.01 43.35
CA GLY A 11 7.26 -50.06 42.70
C GLY A 11 7.57 -50.12 41.22
N SER A 12 8.67 -50.80 40.88
CA SER A 12 8.94 -51.30 39.53
C SER A 12 7.95 -52.43 39.23
N ASP A 13 7.19 -52.34 38.14
CA ASP A 13 6.84 -53.57 37.43
C ASP A 13 6.57 -53.39 35.93
N ASN A 14 7.01 -54.42 35.22
CA ASN A 14 7.03 -54.60 33.78
C ASN A 14 5.63 -54.59 33.15
N ARG A 15 5.47 -53.90 32.01
CA ARG A 15 4.60 -54.38 30.91
C ARG A 15 4.93 -53.69 29.57
N LYS A 16 5.88 -54.28 28.84
CA LYS A 16 5.86 -54.28 27.38
C LYS A 16 4.75 -55.22 26.90
N ARG A 17 3.76 -54.73 26.14
CA ARG A 17 3.13 -55.46 25.01
C ARG A 17 2.11 -54.61 24.27
N ASN A 18 2.29 -54.57 22.94
CA ASN A 18 1.30 -54.43 21.88
C ASN A 18 0.52 -53.10 21.74
N ARG A 19 1.08 -52.19 20.92
CA ARG A 19 0.29 -51.34 20.00
C ARG A 19 1.07 -51.09 18.71
N LYS A 20 1.08 -52.08 17.81
CA LYS A 20 1.34 -51.89 16.38
C LYS A 20 0.06 -52.28 15.64
N ARG A 21 -0.73 -51.28 15.26
CA ARG A 21 -1.78 -51.24 14.21
C ARG A 21 -2.73 -50.10 14.58
N SER A 22 -2.49 -48.92 13.99
CA SER A 22 -3.47 -47.84 13.74
C SER A 22 -2.83 -46.59 13.12
N HIS A 23 -1.87 -46.75 12.19
CA HIS A 23 -1.25 -45.59 11.51
C HIS A 23 -1.58 -45.48 10.01
N VAL A 24 -2.46 -46.34 9.47
CA VAL A 24 -2.83 -46.28 8.05
C VAL A 24 -4.21 -45.67 7.81
N VAL A 25 -5.11 -45.67 8.80
CA VAL A 25 -6.47 -45.13 8.63
C VAL A 25 -6.54 -43.61 8.83
N GLY A 26 -5.64 -43.03 9.64
CA GLY A 26 -5.60 -41.58 9.88
C GLY A 26 -5.10 -40.75 8.70
N PHE A 27 -4.25 -41.33 7.83
CA PHE A 27 -3.67 -40.60 6.70
C PHE A 27 -4.63 -40.50 5.51
N VAL A 28 -5.50 -41.50 5.30
CA VAL A 28 -6.49 -41.50 4.22
C VAL A 28 -7.65 -40.53 4.53
N LEU A 29 -8.02 -40.37 5.81
CA LEU A 29 -9.06 -39.41 6.20
C LEU A 29 -8.59 -37.96 6.06
N LEU A 30 -7.32 -37.66 6.35
CA LEU A 30 -6.76 -36.31 6.17
C LEU A 30 -6.61 -35.94 4.68
N PHE A 31 -6.26 -36.91 3.82
CA PHE A 31 -6.13 -36.66 2.38
C PHE A 31 -7.48 -36.42 1.70
N LEU A 32 -8.54 -37.13 2.12
CA LEU A 32 -9.89 -36.92 1.59
C LEU A 32 -10.51 -35.59 2.05
N VAL A 33 -10.24 -35.15 3.28
CA VAL A 33 -10.65 -33.80 3.76
C VAL A 33 -9.89 -32.69 3.01
N ALA A 34 -8.62 -32.89 2.69
CA ALA A 34 -7.84 -31.93 1.89
C ALA A 34 -8.33 -31.83 0.44
N ILE A 35 -8.73 -32.95 -0.18
CA ILE A 35 -9.31 -32.96 -1.54
C ILE A 35 -10.72 -32.34 -1.54
N GLN A 36 -11.52 -32.57 -0.49
CA GLN A 36 -12.86 -31.99 -0.39
C GLN A 36 -12.82 -30.48 -0.11
N LEU A 37 -11.83 -30.00 0.67
CA LEU A 37 -11.60 -28.57 0.88
C LEU A 37 -11.00 -27.86 -0.35
N SER A 38 -10.15 -28.54 -1.14
CA SER A 38 -9.61 -27.97 -2.38
C SER A 38 -10.62 -27.96 -3.53
N MET A 39 -11.55 -28.91 -3.57
CA MET A 39 -12.70 -28.84 -4.49
C MET A 39 -13.73 -27.78 -4.05
N SER A 40 -13.93 -27.53 -2.75
CA SER A 40 -14.74 -26.39 -2.30
C SER A 40 -14.12 -25.03 -2.67
N PHE A 41 -12.79 -24.92 -2.70
CA PHE A 41 -12.11 -23.70 -3.15
C PHE A 41 -12.16 -23.46 -4.66
N LEU A 42 -12.20 -24.54 -5.46
CA LEU A 42 -12.33 -24.43 -6.92
C LEU A 42 -13.77 -24.17 -7.39
N PHE A 43 -14.79 -24.38 -6.54
CA PHE A 43 -16.19 -24.09 -6.86
C PHE A 43 -16.71 -22.74 -6.36
N ASP A 44 -15.89 -21.95 -5.65
CA ASP A 44 -16.27 -20.62 -5.15
C ASP A 44 -15.97 -19.46 -6.12
N GLN A 45 -15.35 -19.73 -7.28
CA GLN A 45 -15.19 -18.72 -8.34
C GLN A 45 -16.35 -18.67 -9.36
N GLU A 46 -17.29 -19.63 -9.32
CA GLU A 46 -18.41 -19.68 -10.29
C GLU A 46 -19.79 -19.31 -9.71
N LYS A 47 -19.88 -18.88 -8.45
CA LYS A 47 -21.17 -18.56 -7.80
C LYS A 47 -21.19 -17.21 -7.07
N VAL A 48 -20.95 -16.13 -7.82
CA VAL A 48 -21.56 -14.83 -7.48
C VAL A 48 -22.17 -14.22 -8.75
N ALA A 49 -23.15 -14.92 -9.34
CA ALA A 49 -24.25 -14.24 -10.02
C ALA A 49 -25.14 -13.58 -8.95
N GLY A 50 -24.53 -12.68 -8.17
CA GLY A 50 -25.18 -11.89 -7.14
C GLY A 50 -26.16 -10.95 -7.82
N SER A 51 -27.35 -10.85 -7.24
CA SER A 51 -28.31 -9.79 -7.55
C SER A 51 -27.57 -8.48 -7.79
N VAL A 52 -27.74 -7.89 -8.98
CA VAL A 52 -27.22 -6.56 -9.30
C VAL A 52 -27.61 -5.65 -8.13
N PRO A 53 -26.65 -5.08 -7.39
CA PRO A 53 -26.97 -4.17 -6.31
C PRO A 53 -27.96 -3.12 -6.83
N PRO A 54 -28.98 -2.72 -6.04
CA PRO A 54 -29.89 -1.68 -6.47
C PRO A 54 -29.07 -0.48 -6.93
N ALA A 55 -29.35 -0.02 -8.15
CA ALA A 55 -28.60 1.07 -8.77
C ALA A 55 -28.49 2.24 -7.79
N CYS A 56 -27.27 2.60 -7.41
CA CYS A 56 -27.07 3.75 -6.55
C CYS A 56 -27.46 5.02 -7.31
N GLN A 57 -27.94 6.03 -6.57
CA GLN A 57 -28.24 7.32 -7.17
C GLN A 57 -26.94 8.04 -7.51
N GLU A 58 -26.70 8.28 -8.79
CA GLU A 58 -25.50 8.96 -9.25
C GLU A 58 -25.48 10.43 -8.83
N MET A 59 -24.32 10.89 -8.36
CA MET A 59 -24.05 12.26 -7.97
C MET A 59 -22.96 12.84 -8.86
N VAL A 60 -23.16 14.07 -9.36
CA VAL A 60 -22.13 14.74 -10.15
C VAL A 60 -20.98 15.14 -9.20
N PRO A 61 -19.76 14.58 -9.38
CA PRO A 61 -18.62 14.99 -8.57
C PRO A 61 -18.25 16.45 -8.86
N GLY A 62 -17.58 17.08 -7.90
CA GLY A 62 -16.93 18.37 -8.10
C GLY A 62 -15.81 18.30 -9.13
N GLU A 63 -15.25 19.47 -9.47
CA GLU A 63 -14.24 19.59 -10.52
C GLU A 63 -13.04 18.67 -10.32
N LEU A 64 -12.47 18.21 -11.45
CA LEU A 64 -11.23 17.46 -11.48
C LEU A 64 -10.05 18.41 -11.27
N ILE A 65 -9.44 18.37 -10.10
CA ILE A 65 -8.34 19.28 -9.73
C ILE A 65 -7.00 18.55 -9.89
N LEU A 66 -6.18 19.00 -10.85
CA LEU A 66 -4.78 18.57 -10.94
C LEU A 66 -3.99 19.14 -9.75
N ARG A 67 -3.29 18.26 -9.04
CA ARG A 67 -2.47 18.66 -7.89
C ARG A 67 -1.09 19.06 -8.37
N GLU A 68 -0.72 20.30 -8.07
CA GLU A 68 0.60 20.82 -8.40
C GLU A 68 1.70 19.99 -7.73
N ARG A 69 2.77 19.77 -8.50
CA ARG A 69 3.97 19.13 -7.97
C ARG A 69 4.71 20.12 -7.09
N THR A 70 5.11 19.68 -5.91
CA THR A 70 5.95 20.47 -5.02
C THR A 70 7.42 20.30 -5.40
N ASN A 71 8.28 21.19 -4.91
CA ASN A 71 9.72 21.03 -5.04
C ASN A 71 10.26 20.01 -4.03
N GLN A 72 9.93 18.72 -4.22
CA GLN A 72 10.41 17.65 -3.34
C GLN A 72 11.92 17.35 -3.48
N SER A 73 12.60 17.98 -4.44
CA SER A 73 14.06 17.97 -4.51
C SER A 73 14.68 18.84 -3.40
N ALA A 74 13.95 19.85 -2.93
CA ALA A 74 14.37 20.77 -1.88
C ALA A 74 13.90 20.30 -0.49
N LEU A 75 14.23 19.06 -0.11
CA LEU A 75 14.33 18.80 1.32
C LEU A 75 15.27 19.85 1.88
N SER A 76 14.76 20.69 2.77
CA SER A 76 15.61 21.60 3.54
C SER A 76 16.75 20.74 4.07
N GLU A 77 17.98 21.23 3.94
CA GLU A 77 19.12 20.57 4.56
C GLU A 77 18.69 20.18 5.97
N ILE A 78 18.75 18.90 6.31
CA ILE A 78 18.41 18.42 7.65
C ILE A 78 19.46 19.04 8.57
N LYS A 79 19.20 20.27 9.04
CA LYS A 79 20.19 21.15 9.69
C LYS A 79 20.72 20.57 10.99
N ASN A 80 20.01 19.59 11.55
CA ASN A 80 20.29 18.97 12.83
C ASN A 80 20.52 17.46 12.70
N TRP A 81 21.01 16.99 11.56
CA TRP A 81 21.45 15.60 11.49
C TRP A 81 22.52 15.37 12.55
N PRO A 82 22.30 14.46 13.52
CA PRO A 82 23.37 14.09 14.43
C PRO A 82 24.48 13.53 13.56
N LYS A 83 25.61 14.22 13.47
CA LYS A 83 26.82 13.67 12.86
C LYS A 83 27.21 12.47 13.73
N HIS A 84 26.66 11.29 13.44
CA HIS A 84 27.22 10.08 13.98
C HIS A 84 28.63 10.00 13.42
N PRO A 85 29.65 9.83 14.26
CA PRO A 85 31.01 9.60 13.78
C PRO A 85 31.17 8.26 13.03
N ASP A 86 30.12 7.43 12.95
CA ASP A 86 30.19 6.03 12.51
C ASP A 86 29.30 5.77 11.28
N GLU A 87 29.66 4.72 10.53
CA GLU A 87 29.13 4.26 9.24
C GLU A 87 27.68 3.75 9.25
N LYS A 88 26.79 4.18 10.16
CA LYS A 88 25.41 3.66 10.26
C LYS A 88 24.36 4.74 10.10
N SER A 89 23.31 4.43 9.34
CA SER A 89 22.13 5.27 9.15
C SER A 89 20.91 4.55 9.71
N ILE A 90 20.59 4.87 10.97
CA ILE A 90 19.60 4.13 11.76
C ILE A 90 18.27 4.89 11.80
N CYS A 91 17.20 4.27 11.30
CA CYS A 91 15.85 4.82 11.35
C CYS A 91 15.03 4.10 12.44
N PHE A 92 14.45 4.85 13.38
CA PHE A 92 13.73 4.27 14.52
C PHE A 92 12.24 4.11 14.26
N TRP A 93 11.75 2.90 14.00
CA TRP A 93 10.31 2.64 13.95
C TRP A 93 9.74 2.50 15.36
N ASP A 94 9.22 3.61 15.89
CA ASP A 94 8.46 3.63 17.14
C ASP A 94 7.11 2.92 16.98
N SER A 95 6.98 1.62 17.26
CA SER A 95 5.70 0.93 17.13
C SER A 95 4.71 1.17 18.29
N ASN A 96 5.08 1.94 19.34
CA ASN A 96 4.23 2.14 20.52
C ASN A 96 2.97 2.98 20.24
N TRP A 97 2.91 3.64 19.08
CA TRP A 97 1.78 4.50 18.74
C TRP A 97 0.71 3.71 17.98
N LEU A 98 -0.52 3.69 18.50
CA LEU A 98 -1.70 3.03 17.91
C LEU A 98 -1.94 3.36 16.42
N LEU A 99 -1.42 4.49 15.92
CA LEU A 99 -1.51 4.85 14.49
C LEU A 99 -0.54 4.07 13.59
N HIS A 100 0.57 3.50 14.08
CA HIS A 100 1.49 2.73 13.22
C HIS A 100 0.99 1.34 12.86
N GLN A 101 -0.07 0.88 13.54
CA GLN A 101 -0.81 -0.32 13.13
C GLN A 101 -1.64 -0.08 11.87
N HIS A 102 -1.75 1.17 11.41
CA HIS A 102 -2.43 1.52 10.18
C HIS A 102 -1.41 1.68 9.05
N LEU A 103 -1.54 0.81 8.03
CA LEU A 103 -0.65 0.67 6.87
C LEU A 103 -0.06 2.00 6.33
N PRO A 104 -0.85 3.06 6.06
CA PRO A 104 -0.33 4.37 5.65
C PRO A 104 0.76 4.97 6.53
N HIS A 105 0.64 4.85 7.85
CA HIS A 105 1.65 5.41 8.75
C HIS A 105 2.93 4.58 8.74
N ALA A 106 2.82 3.25 8.67
CA ALA A 106 3.98 2.38 8.47
C ALA A 106 4.72 2.72 7.15
N MET A 107 3.98 2.89 6.06
CA MET A 107 4.57 3.21 4.75
C MET A 107 5.15 4.63 4.71
N GLN A 108 4.48 5.62 5.28
CA GLN A 108 5.02 6.96 5.49
C GLN A 108 6.39 6.93 6.15
N TRP A 109 6.56 6.07 7.14
CA TRP A 109 7.81 5.90 7.86
C TRP A 109 8.90 5.26 6.98
N ILE A 110 8.58 4.15 6.33
CA ILE A 110 9.50 3.47 5.41
C ILE A 110 10.02 4.42 4.33
N TYR A 111 9.13 5.21 3.74
CA TYR A 111 9.46 6.22 2.73
C TYR A 111 10.44 7.28 3.23
N ARG A 112 10.22 7.79 4.44
CA ARG A 112 11.13 8.76 5.06
C ARG A 112 12.50 8.13 5.36
N CYS A 113 12.51 6.93 5.94
CA CYS A 113 13.75 6.20 6.22
C CYS A 113 14.57 5.96 4.95
N TRP A 114 13.92 5.65 3.82
CA TRP A 114 14.62 5.45 2.56
C TRP A 114 15.39 6.71 2.12
N THR A 115 14.72 7.86 2.14
CA THR A 115 15.34 9.14 1.76
C THR A 115 16.53 9.49 2.65
N ILE A 116 16.40 9.16 3.93
CA ILE A 116 17.46 9.29 4.92
C ILE A 116 18.66 8.40 4.53
N TRP A 117 18.44 7.12 4.27
CA TRP A 117 19.50 6.18 3.90
C TRP A 117 20.21 6.52 2.60
N GLU A 118 19.50 7.08 1.62
CA GLU A 118 20.12 7.55 0.37
C GLU A 118 21.02 8.79 0.58
N LYS A 119 20.75 9.59 1.61
CA LYS A 119 21.56 10.78 1.91
C LYS A 119 22.82 10.45 2.70
N TYR A 120 22.72 9.51 3.64
CA TYR A 120 23.80 9.21 4.57
C TYR A 120 24.31 7.79 4.31
N PRO A 121 25.48 7.65 3.66
CA PRO A 121 26.03 6.34 3.34
C PRO A 121 26.37 5.61 4.64
N GLY A 122 25.97 4.35 4.71
CA GLY A 122 26.18 3.52 5.88
C GLY A 122 25.29 2.28 5.87
N GLU A 123 25.44 1.47 6.92
CA GLU A 123 24.56 0.36 7.20
C GLU A 123 23.13 0.89 7.40
N LYS A 124 22.20 0.39 6.59
CA LYS A 124 20.79 0.78 6.65
C LYS A 124 20.12 -0.05 7.72
N VAL A 125 19.75 0.56 8.84
CA VAL A 125 19.11 -0.15 9.95
C VAL A 125 17.71 0.39 10.19
N LEU A 126 16.73 -0.50 10.22
CA LEU A 126 15.36 -0.18 10.65
C LEU A 126 15.11 -0.83 12.01
N LEU A 127 14.97 0.01 13.05
CA LEU A 127 14.76 -0.47 14.40
C LEU A 127 13.28 -0.72 14.67
N LYS A 128 12.92 -1.94 15.04
CA LYS A 128 11.58 -2.33 15.50
C LYS A 128 11.54 -2.35 17.02
N ASN A 129 10.44 -1.95 17.64
CA ASN A 129 10.31 -2.09 19.10
C ASN A 129 9.99 -3.57 19.47
N PRO A 130 10.76 -4.23 20.35
CA PRO A 130 10.60 -5.65 20.70
C PRO A 130 9.26 -5.98 21.38
N ASP A 131 8.69 -5.04 22.14
CA ASP A 131 7.57 -5.36 23.04
C ASP A 131 6.17 -5.26 22.41
N ASP A 132 6.02 -4.69 21.20
CA ASP A 132 4.70 -4.16 20.79
C ASP A 132 4.05 -4.79 19.56
N TRP A 133 4.80 -5.35 18.62
CA TRP A 133 4.17 -5.67 17.34
C TRP A 133 3.39 -6.99 17.36
N LYS A 134 4.00 -8.15 17.64
CA LYS A 134 3.26 -9.43 17.62
C LYS A 134 2.18 -9.52 18.70
N VAL A 135 2.38 -8.91 19.88
CA VAL A 135 1.47 -9.11 21.03
C VAL A 135 0.30 -8.13 21.03
N LYS A 136 0.48 -6.86 20.60
CA LYS A 136 -0.63 -5.89 20.54
C LYS A 136 -1.35 -5.87 19.19
N VAL A 137 -0.65 -6.07 18.07
CA VAL A 137 -1.28 -6.13 16.73
C VAL A 137 -2.25 -7.31 16.64
N THR A 138 -1.85 -8.49 17.11
CA THR A 138 -2.74 -9.67 17.14
C THR A 138 -3.94 -9.48 18.07
N ARG A 139 -3.87 -8.60 19.09
CA ARG A 139 -5.00 -8.34 20.01
C ARG A 139 -5.96 -7.25 19.55
N TYR A 140 -5.47 -6.25 18.82
CA TYR A 140 -6.25 -5.09 18.40
C TYR A 140 -6.76 -5.22 16.95
N LEU A 141 -5.96 -5.77 16.05
CA LEU A 141 -6.37 -5.96 14.65
C LEU A 141 -7.39 -7.09 14.49
N THR A 142 -7.29 -8.20 15.24
CA THR A 142 -8.24 -9.33 15.16
C THR A 142 -9.70 -8.96 15.44
N LYS A 143 -9.97 -7.81 16.08
CA LYS A 143 -11.34 -7.38 16.41
C LYS A 143 -11.96 -6.39 15.41
N ILE A 144 -11.19 -5.71 14.57
CA ILE A 144 -11.69 -4.56 13.77
C ILE A 144 -11.30 -4.64 12.29
N PHE A 145 -10.21 -5.35 11.95
CA PHE A 145 -9.74 -5.48 10.56
C PHE A 145 -9.36 -6.92 10.28
N ASN A 146 -9.61 -7.42 9.07
CA ASN A 146 -9.13 -8.74 8.65
C ASN A 146 -7.61 -8.81 8.91
N PRO A 147 -7.13 -9.62 9.87
CA PRO A 147 -5.78 -9.52 10.41
C PRO A 147 -4.70 -10.00 9.43
N TYR A 148 -5.09 -10.68 8.35
CA TYR A 148 -4.14 -11.34 7.44
C TYR A 148 -3.57 -10.37 6.38
N SER A 149 -4.39 -9.53 5.74
CA SER A 149 -3.94 -8.80 4.54
C SER A 149 -2.95 -7.65 4.79
N LYS A 150 -3.06 -6.94 5.92
CA LYS A 150 -2.19 -5.78 6.21
C LYS A 150 -0.82 -6.19 6.74
N GLY A 151 -0.76 -7.27 7.52
CA GLY A 151 0.49 -7.82 8.01
C GLY A 151 1.34 -8.35 6.86
N GLU A 152 0.72 -9.13 5.97
CA GLU A 152 1.38 -9.69 4.79
C GLU A 152 1.97 -8.62 3.86
N PHE A 153 1.29 -7.48 3.68
CA PHE A 153 1.86 -6.38 2.89
C PHE A 153 3.13 -5.81 3.52
N ILE A 154 3.10 -5.48 4.82
CA ILE A 154 4.26 -4.90 5.51
C ILE A 154 5.40 -5.91 5.62
N ASP A 155 5.10 -7.17 5.93
CA ASP A 155 6.12 -8.20 6.04
C ASP A 155 6.79 -8.46 4.68
N GLY A 156 6.01 -8.54 3.60
CA GLY A 156 6.56 -8.65 2.24
C GLY A 156 7.39 -7.43 1.83
N MET A 157 6.91 -6.23 2.13
CA MET A 157 7.66 -4.99 1.89
C MET A 157 9.00 -4.99 2.62
N LEU A 158 9.00 -5.36 3.90
CA LEU A 158 10.22 -5.39 4.70
C LEU A 158 11.20 -6.46 4.20
N SER A 159 10.72 -7.66 3.85
CA SER A 159 11.55 -8.71 3.23
C SER A 159 12.20 -8.19 1.95
N ALA A 160 11.41 -7.57 1.06
CA ALA A 160 11.92 -7.00 -0.18
C ALA A 160 12.96 -5.90 0.06
N MET A 161 12.84 -5.14 1.15
CA MET A 161 13.85 -4.14 1.52
C MET A 161 15.14 -4.76 2.07
N GLU A 162 15.05 -5.83 2.88
CA GLU A 162 16.23 -6.57 3.33
C GLU A 162 16.98 -7.14 2.13
N GLU A 163 16.25 -7.77 1.21
CA GLU A 163 16.83 -8.48 0.07
C GLU A 163 17.30 -7.56 -1.06
N ALA A 164 16.54 -6.51 -1.40
CA ALA A 164 16.88 -5.61 -2.50
C ALA A 164 17.91 -4.53 -2.12
N PHE A 165 17.98 -4.15 -0.85
CA PHE A 165 18.75 -2.98 -0.41
C PHE A 165 19.70 -3.22 0.77
N ASP A 166 19.80 -4.45 1.26
CA ASP A 166 20.59 -4.83 2.44
C ASP A 166 20.21 -3.98 3.66
N VAL A 167 18.90 -3.77 3.85
CA VAL A 167 18.37 -3.14 5.07
C VAL A 167 18.39 -4.18 6.18
N LYS A 168 18.93 -3.83 7.36
CA LYS A 168 18.89 -4.70 8.53
C LYS A 168 17.72 -4.36 9.42
N LEU A 169 16.88 -5.35 9.70
CA LEU A 169 15.76 -5.21 10.63
C LEU A 169 16.21 -5.66 12.02
N LEU A 170 16.49 -4.70 12.90
CA LEU A 170 16.92 -4.99 14.27
C LEU A 170 15.83 -4.61 15.26
N LEU A 171 15.72 -5.34 16.35
CA LEU A 171 14.92 -4.92 17.50
C LEU A 171 15.66 -3.83 18.28
N SER A 172 14.92 -2.95 18.94
CA SER A 172 15.53 -1.83 19.67
C SER A 172 16.46 -2.31 20.78
N ASN A 173 16.19 -3.48 21.39
CA ASN A 173 17.05 -4.13 22.40
C ASN A 173 18.27 -4.87 21.81
N GLU A 174 18.34 -5.05 20.49
CA GLU A 174 19.49 -5.66 19.80
C GLU A 174 20.56 -4.63 19.43
N ILE A 175 20.26 -3.34 19.55
CA ILE A 175 21.23 -2.27 19.33
C ILE A 175 21.75 -1.66 20.63
N SER A 176 22.95 -1.10 20.56
CA SER A 176 23.58 -0.43 21.69
C SER A 176 22.75 0.80 22.11
N LYS A 177 22.81 1.16 23.40
CA LYS A 177 22.19 2.40 23.89
C LYS A 177 22.75 3.63 23.15
N HIS A 178 24.03 3.56 22.74
CA HIS A 178 24.70 4.59 21.97
C HIS A 178 24.11 4.71 20.55
N ASP A 179 23.96 3.63 19.81
CA ASP A 179 23.33 3.64 18.47
C ASP A 179 21.88 4.14 18.57
N ARG A 180 21.17 3.79 19.65
CA ARG A 180 19.77 4.18 19.86
C ARG A 180 19.58 5.69 20.05
N GLN A 181 20.49 6.38 20.75
CA GLN A 181 20.37 7.83 20.95
C GLN A 181 20.60 8.64 19.67
N TYR A 182 21.21 8.04 18.65
CA TYR A 182 21.41 8.65 17.34
C TYR A 182 20.46 8.12 16.28
N ALA A 183 19.63 7.13 16.60
CA ALA A 183 18.58 6.67 15.71
C ALA A 183 17.59 7.80 15.47
N ILE A 184 17.20 7.99 14.21
CA ILE A 184 16.37 9.12 13.83
C ILE A 184 14.90 8.73 13.91
N ASP A 185 14.17 9.59 14.60
CA ASP A 185 12.72 9.61 14.52
C ASP A 185 12.31 10.31 13.22
N ALA A 186 11.86 9.53 12.24
CA ALA A 186 11.42 10.05 10.95
C ALA A 186 10.20 10.99 11.06
N LYS A 187 9.52 11.08 12.21
CA LYS A 187 8.50 12.13 12.45
C LYS A 187 9.11 13.52 12.48
N SER A 188 10.34 13.66 12.97
CA SER A 188 11.01 14.95 13.15
C SER A 188 11.40 15.61 11.82
N GLU A 189 11.42 14.84 10.73
CA GLU A 189 11.72 15.34 9.40
C GLU A 189 10.47 15.86 8.67
N THR A 190 10.45 17.16 8.40
CA THR A 190 9.40 17.86 7.66
C THR A 190 9.73 17.89 6.18
N CYS A 191 9.57 16.75 5.53
CA CYS A 191 9.55 16.62 4.09
C CYS A 191 8.25 17.17 3.45
N GLY A 192 7.85 18.40 3.77
CA GLY A 192 6.72 19.14 3.14
C GLY A 192 5.32 18.49 3.16
N GLY A 193 5.17 17.23 3.60
CA GLY A 193 3.96 16.44 3.44
C GLY A 193 3.91 15.17 4.30
N ASN A 194 2.78 14.48 4.23
CA ASN A 194 2.53 13.30 5.05
C ASN A 194 3.35 12.10 4.56
N HIS A 195 3.27 11.71 3.27
CA HIS A 195 4.03 10.59 2.72
C HIS A 195 5.04 11.15 1.71
N CYS A 196 6.31 11.14 2.06
CA CYS A 196 7.31 11.86 1.29
C CYS A 196 8.54 11.01 1.10
N MET A 197 9.08 11.09 -0.11
CA MET A 197 10.44 10.71 -0.44
C MET A 197 11.03 11.82 -1.28
N ARG A 198 12.35 12.03 -1.26
CA ARG A 198 12.94 12.84 -2.34
C ARG A 198 12.64 12.15 -3.66
N ARG A 199 12.25 12.93 -4.67
CA ARG A 199 11.80 12.37 -5.96
C ARG A 199 12.82 11.43 -6.61
N GLN A 200 14.11 11.77 -6.51
CA GLN A 200 15.21 10.94 -7.03
C GLN A 200 15.35 9.62 -6.24
N ASP A 201 15.18 9.68 -4.92
CA ASP A 201 15.31 8.52 -4.03
C ASP A 201 14.11 7.60 -4.20
N ALA A 202 12.91 8.16 -4.30
CA ALA A 202 11.67 7.44 -4.54
C ALA A 202 11.79 6.52 -5.74
N TRP A 203 12.37 7.01 -6.84
CA TRP A 203 12.53 6.22 -8.05
C TRP A 203 13.54 5.08 -7.89
N LYS A 204 14.67 5.32 -7.22
CA LYS A 204 15.65 4.26 -6.91
C LYS A 204 15.01 3.15 -6.08
N TRP A 205 14.22 3.53 -5.07
CA TRP A 205 13.49 2.59 -4.23
C TRP A 205 12.48 1.78 -5.03
N THR A 206 11.61 2.46 -5.79
CA THR A 206 10.61 1.79 -6.62
C THR A 206 11.26 0.80 -7.58
N GLU A 207 12.28 1.22 -8.34
CA GLU A 207 12.94 0.35 -9.31
C GLU A 207 13.65 -0.84 -8.66
N GLY A 208 14.27 -0.64 -7.50
CA GLY A 208 14.93 -1.73 -6.78
C GLY A 208 13.95 -2.81 -6.35
N ILE A 209 12.81 -2.42 -5.78
CA ILE A 209 11.76 -3.36 -5.37
C ILE A 209 11.11 -4.04 -6.59
N ILE A 210 10.73 -3.28 -7.62
CA ILE A 210 10.15 -3.85 -8.86
C ILE A 210 11.10 -4.87 -9.49
N ARG A 211 12.41 -4.61 -9.47
CA ARG A 211 13.41 -5.56 -9.96
C ARG A 211 13.47 -6.82 -9.12
N HIS A 212 13.56 -6.66 -7.81
CA HIS A 212 13.65 -7.76 -6.86
C HIS A 212 12.44 -8.70 -6.98
N GLU A 213 11.24 -8.13 -7.11
CA GLU A 213 9.97 -8.86 -7.22
C GLU A 213 9.69 -9.42 -8.62
N ASN A 214 10.61 -9.21 -9.57
CA ASN A 214 10.50 -9.61 -10.97
C ASN A 214 9.23 -9.06 -11.64
N LEU A 215 8.95 -7.76 -11.43
CA LEU A 215 7.75 -7.07 -11.90
C LEU A 215 7.98 -6.19 -13.14
N HIS A 216 9.19 -6.17 -13.70
CA HIS A 216 9.52 -5.30 -14.83
C HIS A 216 8.66 -5.57 -16.08
N GLU A 217 8.30 -6.82 -16.34
CA GLU A 217 7.46 -7.19 -17.49
C GLU A 217 6.00 -6.75 -17.31
N GLU A 218 5.52 -6.71 -16.07
CA GLU A 218 4.16 -6.25 -15.73
C GLU A 218 4.06 -4.71 -15.87
N ARG A 219 5.19 -4.01 -15.74
CA ARG A 219 5.29 -2.54 -15.81
C ARG A 219 5.44 -2.03 -17.23
N ILE A 220 4.39 -2.20 -18.02
CA ILE A 220 4.35 -1.87 -19.46
C ILE A 220 4.43 -0.35 -19.70
N GLY A 221 3.73 0.46 -18.90
CA GLY A 221 3.72 1.92 -19.00
C GLY A 221 3.20 2.40 -20.36
N CYS A 222 3.97 3.26 -21.03
CA CYS A 222 3.68 3.91 -22.31
C CYS A 222 3.57 2.98 -23.55
N LYS A 223 3.15 1.73 -23.40
CA LYS A 223 3.07 0.76 -24.51
C LYS A 223 1.72 0.06 -24.55
N GLY A 224 1.18 -0.07 -25.76
CA GLY A 224 -0.06 -0.78 -26.00
C GLY A 224 -1.31 0.00 -25.55
N PRO A 225 -2.45 -0.70 -25.35
CA PRO A 225 -3.67 -0.09 -24.85
C PRO A 225 -3.49 0.51 -23.46
N VAL A 226 -4.14 1.65 -23.18
CA VAL A 226 -4.11 2.29 -21.85
C VAL A 226 -4.76 1.38 -20.82
N ARG A 227 -4.06 1.05 -19.73
CA ARG A 227 -4.58 0.18 -18.68
C ARG A 227 -5.14 1.02 -17.55
N ILE A 228 -6.45 0.94 -17.36
CA ILE A 228 -7.23 1.73 -16.41
C ILE A 228 -7.76 0.80 -15.32
N GLY A 229 -7.31 1.00 -14.08
CA GLY A 229 -7.73 0.22 -12.93
C GLY A 229 -8.73 1.00 -12.07
N ILE A 230 -9.87 0.41 -11.73
CA ILE A 230 -10.70 0.92 -10.64
C ILE A 230 -10.28 0.20 -9.36
N LEU A 231 -9.59 0.94 -8.49
CA LEU A 231 -9.17 0.44 -7.19
C LEU A 231 -10.29 0.61 -6.17
N ASN A 232 -11.05 -0.47 -5.99
CA ASN A 232 -12.25 -0.47 -5.16
C ASN A 232 -12.00 -1.10 -3.79
N ARG A 233 -13.01 -1.00 -2.92
CA ARG A 233 -13.06 -1.66 -1.61
C ARG A 233 -14.25 -2.60 -1.57
N ALA A 234 -14.22 -3.56 -0.66
CA ALA A 234 -15.41 -4.37 -0.38
C ALA A 234 -16.56 -3.46 0.05
N HIS A 235 -17.77 -3.73 -0.47
CA HIS A 235 -18.96 -2.88 -0.29
C HIS A 235 -19.29 -2.55 1.18
N ASP A 236 -19.00 -3.49 2.09
CA ASP A 236 -19.21 -3.40 3.53
C ASP A 236 -18.12 -2.63 4.28
N ASN A 237 -16.96 -2.42 3.66
CA ASN A 237 -15.81 -1.74 4.25
C ASN A 237 -15.83 -0.21 4.06
N GLY A 238 -16.87 0.32 3.39
CA GLY A 238 -17.04 1.74 3.08
C GLY A 238 -16.09 2.26 2.00
N ARG A 239 -16.32 3.46 1.47
CA ARG A 239 -15.53 4.06 0.37
C ARG A 239 -15.43 3.17 -0.87
N SER A 240 -16.49 2.42 -1.15
CA SER A 240 -16.60 1.62 -2.37
C SER A 240 -17.25 2.47 -3.46
N ILE A 241 -16.77 2.36 -4.69
CA ILE A 241 -17.37 2.96 -5.87
C ILE A 241 -18.48 2.01 -6.35
N LEU A 242 -19.72 2.32 -6.01
CA LEU A 242 -20.85 1.40 -6.15
C LEU A 242 -21.26 1.16 -7.61
N ASN A 243 -20.92 2.07 -8.52
CA ASN A 243 -21.20 1.99 -9.95
C ASN A 243 -19.93 1.76 -10.80
N ALA A 244 -18.86 1.17 -10.24
CA ALA A 244 -17.63 0.85 -10.96
C ALA A 244 -17.88 0.06 -12.26
N GLY A 245 -18.76 -0.95 -12.22
CA GLY A 245 -19.23 -1.71 -13.38
C GLY A 245 -19.69 -0.83 -14.56
N ARG A 246 -20.53 0.17 -14.27
CA ARG A 246 -21.10 1.09 -15.28
C ARG A 246 -20.03 2.02 -15.85
N ILE A 247 -19.10 2.50 -15.01
CA ILE A 247 -17.96 3.31 -15.46
C ILE A 247 -17.10 2.49 -16.43
N MET A 248 -16.75 1.26 -16.07
CA MET A 248 -15.96 0.37 -16.94
C MET A 248 -16.66 0.07 -18.26
N GLU A 249 -17.97 -0.20 -18.24
CA GLU A 249 -18.76 -0.43 -19.44
C GLU A 249 -18.70 0.78 -20.40
N LYS A 250 -18.90 2.00 -19.87
CA LYS A 250 -18.80 3.22 -20.67
C LYS A 250 -17.41 3.45 -21.25
N LEU A 251 -16.35 3.21 -20.47
CA LEU A 251 -14.97 3.32 -20.96
C LEU A 251 -14.71 2.34 -22.11
N ARG A 252 -15.14 1.07 -21.97
CA ARG A 252 -15.00 0.06 -23.04
C ARG A 252 -15.81 0.43 -24.27
N HIS A 253 -17.00 0.98 -24.09
CA HIS A 253 -17.84 1.45 -25.20
C HIS A 253 -17.20 2.63 -25.95
N GLU A 254 -16.66 3.62 -25.24
CA GLU A 254 -16.09 4.84 -25.84
C GLU A 254 -14.73 4.58 -26.51
N TYR A 255 -13.88 3.76 -25.90
CA TYR A 255 -12.48 3.59 -26.35
C TYR A 255 -12.19 2.23 -27.01
N GLY A 256 -13.10 1.27 -26.93
CA GLY A 256 -12.95 -0.05 -27.54
C GLY A 256 -11.65 -0.75 -27.10
N GLN A 257 -10.84 -1.18 -28.07
CA GLN A 257 -9.59 -1.90 -27.84
C GLN A 257 -8.41 -1.00 -27.42
N ASN A 258 -8.59 0.33 -27.45
CA ASN A 258 -7.53 1.28 -27.06
C ASN A 258 -7.35 1.36 -25.54
N VAL A 259 -8.28 0.81 -24.76
CA VAL A 259 -8.19 0.71 -23.31
C VAL A 259 -8.35 -0.73 -22.85
N ARG A 260 -7.72 -1.05 -21.72
CA ARG A 260 -8.03 -2.23 -20.91
C ARG A 260 -8.50 -1.72 -19.56
N VAL A 261 -9.65 -2.18 -19.12
CA VAL A 261 -10.26 -1.72 -17.88
C VAL A 261 -10.57 -2.89 -16.99
N ASP A 262 -10.09 -2.86 -15.75
CA ASP A 262 -10.45 -3.81 -14.70
C ASP A 262 -10.71 -3.13 -13.36
N GLU A 263 -11.22 -3.92 -12.42
CA GLU A 263 -11.50 -3.51 -11.06
C GLU A 263 -10.79 -4.48 -10.11
N SER A 264 -10.22 -3.96 -9.04
CA SER A 264 -9.57 -4.77 -8.02
C SER A 264 -9.76 -4.22 -6.61
N THR A 265 -9.65 -5.12 -5.63
CA THR A 265 -9.53 -4.76 -4.21
C THR A 265 -8.17 -5.20 -3.70
N MET A 266 -7.65 -4.52 -2.66
CA MET A 266 -6.39 -4.94 -2.00
C MET A 266 -6.64 -5.90 -0.84
N ASP A 267 -7.90 -6.19 -0.52
CA ASP A 267 -8.26 -7.09 0.56
C ASP A 267 -7.85 -8.53 0.18
N GLY A 268 -6.95 -9.11 0.96
CA GLY A 268 -6.46 -10.48 0.77
C GLY A 268 -5.34 -10.65 -0.25
N LYS A 269 -4.87 -9.57 -0.89
CA LYS A 269 -3.69 -9.61 -1.77
C LYS A 269 -2.39 -9.57 -0.96
N SER A 270 -1.45 -10.41 -1.33
CA SER A 270 -0.06 -10.36 -0.85
C SER A 270 0.64 -9.06 -1.26
N PHE A 271 1.78 -8.75 -0.63
CA PHE A 271 2.62 -7.62 -1.00
C PHE A 271 2.86 -7.54 -2.51
N ARG A 272 3.41 -8.62 -3.09
CA ARG A 272 3.75 -8.71 -4.51
C ARG A 272 2.53 -8.50 -5.41
N GLU A 273 1.38 -9.09 -5.09
CA GLU A 273 0.16 -8.92 -5.89
C GLU A 273 -0.35 -7.47 -5.89
N GLN A 274 -0.28 -6.79 -4.74
CA GLN A 274 -0.68 -5.40 -4.64
C GLN A 274 0.23 -4.52 -5.51
N ILE A 275 1.55 -4.62 -5.36
CA ILE A 275 2.47 -3.77 -6.12
C ILE A 275 2.53 -4.13 -7.60
N GLY A 276 2.30 -5.41 -7.97
CA GLY A 276 2.19 -5.86 -9.35
C GLY A 276 0.97 -5.24 -10.04
N TRP A 277 -0.17 -5.20 -9.35
CA TRP A 277 -1.36 -4.52 -9.87
C TRP A 277 -1.11 -3.02 -10.09
N PHE A 278 -0.46 -2.32 -9.15
CA PHE A 278 -0.11 -0.90 -9.37
C PHE A 278 0.88 -0.72 -10.53
N ALA A 279 1.89 -1.59 -10.64
CA ALA A 279 2.85 -1.55 -11.75
C ALA A 279 2.20 -1.82 -13.11
N SER A 280 1.11 -2.59 -13.13
CA SER A 280 0.40 -2.94 -14.35
C SER A 280 -0.65 -1.94 -14.81
N HIS A 281 -0.80 -0.78 -14.16
CA HIS A 281 -1.84 0.20 -14.48
C HIS A 281 -1.27 1.57 -14.79
N ASP A 282 -1.77 2.17 -15.85
CA ASP A 282 -1.34 3.48 -16.33
C ASP A 282 -2.19 4.59 -15.70
N ILE A 283 -3.47 4.30 -15.49
CA ILE A 283 -4.41 5.19 -14.80
C ILE A 283 -5.12 4.38 -13.72
N ILE A 284 -5.21 4.91 -12.51
CA ILE A 284 -5.99 4.32 -11.42
C ILE A 284 -7.06 5.32 -10.98
N PHE A 285 -8.31 4.88 -10.91
CA PHE A 285 -9.41 5.62 -10.28
C PHE A 285 -9.76 4.95 -8.94
N THR A 286 -9.73 5.70 -7.85
CA THR A 286 -9.90 5.16 -6.50
C THR A 286 -10.68 6.12 -5.61
N GLY A 287 -11.38 5.58 -4.61
CA GLY A 287 -11.74 6.34 -3.43
C GLY A 287 -10.54 6.53 -2.49
N HIS A 288 -10.47 7.68 -1.82
CA HIS A 288 -9.39 8.00 -0.87
C HIS A 288 -9.16 6.87 0.14
N GLY A 289 -7.99 6.23 0.14
CA GLY A 289 -7.79 5.05 0.95
C GLY A 289 -6.36 4.62 1.24
N ALA A 290 -6.22 3.74 2.24
CA ALA A 290 -4.92 3.18 2.62
C ALA A 290 -4.24 2.38 1.50
N GLN A 291 -5.04 1.89 0.55
CA GLN A 291 -4.60 1.20 -0.66
C GLN A 291 -3.68 2.06 -1.55
N GLU A 292 -3.77 3.39 -1.47
CA GLU A 292 -2.89 4.31 -2.21
C GLU A 292 -1.45 4.36 -1.67
N THR A 293 -1.15 3.61 -0.62
CA THR A 293 0.24 3.47 -0.18
C THR A 293 1.14 2.82 -1.22
N SER A 294 0.58 2.08 -2.18
CA SER A 294 1.31 1.43 -3.28
C SER A 294 1.47 2.29 -4.53
N LEU A 295 1.05 3.56 -4.51
CA LEU A 295 1.26 4.51 -5.62
C LEU A 295 2.69 4.57 -6.18
N PRO A 296 3.76 4.45 -5.38
CA PRO A 296 5.12 4.50 -5.92
C PRO A 296 5.42 3.44 -6.96
N PHE A 297 4.65 2.35 -7.02
CA PHE A 297 4.87 1.24 -7.94
C PHE A 297 4.23 1.44 -9.32
N MET A 298 3.40 2.46 -9.49
CA MET A 298 2.86 2.84 -10.81
C MET A 298 3.99 3.15 -11.81
N PRO A 299 3.78 2.92 -13.12
CA PRO A 299 4.74 3.30 -14.16
C PRO A 299 5.02 4.81 -14.19
N ARG A 300 6.12 5.20 -14.82
CA ARG A 300 6.32 6.62 -15.21
C ARG A 300 5.12 7.05 -16.04
N CYS A 301 4.72 8.31 -15.89
CA CYS A 301 3.50 8.85 -16.50
C CYS A 301 2.19 8.31 -15.91
N GLY A 302 2.24 7.44 -14.90
CA GLY A 302 1.06 6.97 -14.20
C GLY A 302 0.18 8.12 -13.70
N VAL A 303 -1.13 7.91 -13.70
CA VAL A 303 -2.11 8.89 -13.22
C VAL A 303 -2.97 8.27 -12.13
N ILE A 304 -3.07 8.92 -10.98
CA ILE A 304 -4.02 8.57 -9.93
C ILE A 304 -5.13 9.62 -9.89
N MET A 305 -6.37 9.16 -9.96
CA MET A 305 -7.58 9.94 -9.82
C MET A 305 -8.27 9.52 -8.52
N GLU A 306 -8.32 10.43 -7.56
CA GLU A 306 -8.78 10.16 -6.20
C GLU A 306 -10.09 10.89 -5.93
N ILE A 307 -11.15 10.15 -5.59
CA ILE A 307 -12.42 10.71 -5.13
C ILE A 307 -12.53 10.72 -3.60
N PHE A 308 -12.94 11.86 -3.06
CA PHE A 308 -13.10 12.11 -1.64
C PHE A 308 -14.57 12.17 -1.24
N PRO A 309 -14.98 11.54 -0.12
CA PRO A 309 -16.38 11.54 0.28
C PRO A 309 -16.77 12.90 0.85
N PHE A 310 -18.05 13.23 0.74
CA PHE A 310 -18.61 14.47 1.28
C PHE A 310 -18.29 14.64 2.78
N GLY A 311 -17.63 15.73 3.15
CA GLY A 311 -17.20 16.06 4.51
C GLY A 311 -15.80 15.55 4.87
N TYR A 312 -15.05 14.99 3.92
CA TYR A 312 -13.68 14.56 4.16
C TYR A 312 -12.79 14.67 2.92
N TYR A 313 -12.06 15.77 2.85
CA TYR A 313 -11.16 16.13 1.76
C TYR A 313 -9.75 16.41 2.28
N VAL A 314 -8.81 15.49 2.01
CA VAL A 314 -7.41 15.60 2.46
C VAL A 314 -6.42 15.29 1.31
N PRO A 315 -6.51 16.01 0.19
CA PRO A 315 -5.79 15.68 -1.06
C PRO A 315 -4.26 15.68 -0.93
N HIS A 316 -3.68 16.38 0.05
CA HIS A 316 -2.23 16.39 0.24
C HIS A 316 -1.69 15.09 0.84
N LYS A 317 -2.55 14.21 1.38
CA LYS A 317 -2.11 13.03 2.13
C LYS A 317 -1.35 12.04 1.26
N PHE A 318 -1.97 11.51 0.21
CA PHE A 318 -1.32 10.63 -0.76
C PHE A 318 -0.81 11.39 -1.99
N GLY A 319 -1.30 12.62 -2.23
CA GLY A 319 -0.76 13.49 -3.26
C GLY A 319 0.74 13.80 -3.07
N SER A 320 1.21 13.89 -1.82
CA SER A 320 2.65 13.99 -1.55
C SER A 320 3.45 12.77 -2.02
N LEU A 321 2.87 11.58 -1.98
CA LEU A 321 3.48 10.34 -2.46
C LEU A 321 3.50 10.25 -3.99
N ALA A 322 2.39 10.63 -4.63
CA ALA A 322 2.30 10.72 -6.08
C ALA A 322 3.34 11.72 -6.63
N ASP A 323 3.49 12.86 -5.98
CA ASP A 323 4.49 13.89 -6.32
C ASP A 323 5.94 13.37 -6.19
N SER A 324 6.22 12.52 -5.20
CA SER A 324 7.53 11.85 -5.05
C SER A 324 7.83 10.88 -6.19
N THR A 325 6.81 10.36 -6.89
CA THR A 325 6.95 9.17 -7.75
C THR A 325 6.62 9.45 -9.20
N HIS A 326 6.59 10.73 -9.60
CA HIS A 326 6.23 11.17 -10.95
C HIS A 326 4.82 10.74 -11.40
N VAL A 327 3.98 10.27 -10.49
CA VAL A 327 2.57 9.98 -10.74
C VAL A 327 1.82 11.31 -10.76
N ARG A 328 1.00 11.56 -11.79
CA ARG A 328 0.10 12.71 -11.80
C ARG A 328 -1.06 12.43 -10.85
N HIS A 329 -1.39 13.38 -9.99
CA HIS A 329 -2.48 13.23 -9.03
C HIS A 329 -3.60 14.20 -9.37
N TYR A 330 -4.79 13.65 -9.62
CA TYR A 330 -6.02 14.39 -9.62
C TYR A 330 -6.83 14.05 -8.38
N SER A 331 -7.44 15.07 -7.79
CA SER A 331 -8.43 14.91 -6.74
C SER A 331 -9.77 15.45 -7.20
N MET A 332 -10.84 14.79 -6.80
CA MET A 332 -12.20 15.27 -6.95
C MET A 332 -12.99 15.03 -5.67
N TYR A 333 -14.03 15.83 -5.47
CA TYR A 333 -14.91 15.73 -4.31
C TYR A 333 -16.24 15.12 -4.74
N ASP A 334 -16.83 14.22 -3.96
CA ASP A 334 -18.07 13.50 -4.31
C ASP A 334 -19.33 14.40 -4.25
N ASN A 335 -19.15 15.72 -4.16
CA ASN A 335 -20.21 16.72 -4.22
C ASN A 335 -19.70 17.94 -5.02
N ASN A 336 -20.50 18.42 -5.97
CA ASN A 336 -20.18 19.60 -6.78
C ASN A 336 -20.83 20.91 -6.28
N THR A 337 -21.63 20.85 -5.21
CA THR A 337 -22.43 22.00 -4.75
C THR A 337 -21.80 22.77 -3.58
N THR A 338 -20.74 22.24 -2.97
CA THR A 338 -20.16 22.77 -1.73
C THR A 338 -18.65 22.87 -1.80
N ASP A 339 -18.07 23.73 -0.96
CA ASP A 339 -16.61 23.82 -0.80
C ASP A 339 -16.10 22.62 0.01
N PRO A 340 -15.25 21.75 -0.59
CA PRO A 340 -14.73 20.58 0.11
C PRO A 340 -13.94 20.90 1.38
N ILE A 341 -13.29 22.06 1.44
CA ILE A 341 -12.49 22.47 2.61
C ILE A 341 -13.41 22.86 3.75
N ALA A 342 -14.38 23.75 3.50
CA ALA A 342 -15.37 24.16 4.49
C ALA A 342 -16.16 22.97 5.04
N ASP A 343 -16.63 22.06 4.18
CA ASP A 343 -17.36 20.87 4.60
C ASP A 343 -16.52 19.95 5.50
N THR A 344 -15.26 19.76 5.12
CA THR A 344 -14.32 18.94 5.88
C THR A 344 -14.08 19.53 7.27
N GLN A 345 -13.88 20.85 7.35
CA GLN A 345 -13.71 21.53 8.64
C GLN A 345 -14.96 21.39 9.51
N ALA A 346 -16.15 21.58 8.95
CA ALA A 346 -17.42 21.46 9.68
C ALA A 346 -17.67 20.04 10.23
N LYS A 347 -17.13 19.01 9.59
CA LYS A 347 -17.30 17.60 10.00
C LYS A 347 -16.19 17.07 10.90
N ILE A 348 -14.99 17.66 10.85
CA ILE A 348 -13.85 17.22 11.68
C ILE A 348 -14.08 17.48 13.18
N ASP A 349 -14.87 18.49 13.53
CA ASP A 349 -15.08 18.91 14.93
C ASP A 349 -15.82 17.86 15.78
N ARG A 350 -16.41 16.82 15.16
CA ARG A 350 -17.08 15.71 15.85
C ARG A 350 -16.46 14.37 15.44
N TYR A 351 -15.75 13.73 16.38
CA TYR A 351 -15.04 12.47 16.10
C TYR A 351 -15.92 11.36 15.50
N ALA A 352 -17.17 11.21 15.98
CA ALA A 352 -18.11 10.22 15.46
C ALA A 352 -18.49 10.51 14.00
N ASP A 353 -18.75 11.77 13.65
CA ASP A 353 -19.09 12.18 12.29
C ASP A 353 -17.92 11.90 11.34
N ARG A 354 -16.68 12.12 11.79
CA ARG A 354 -15.47 11.84 11.02
C ARG A 354 -15.36 10.38 10.59
N VAL A 355 -15.68 9.42 11.46
CA VAL A 355 -15.60 7.99 11.12
C VAL A 355 -16.66 7.63 10.08
N ASN A 356 -17.89 8.09 10.27
CA ASN A 356 -19.01 7.78 9.37
C ASN A 356 -18.82 8.41 7.99
N VAL A 357 -18.43 9.68 7.94
CA VAL A 357 -18.15 10.38 6.69
C VAL A 357 -17.02 9.70 5.91
N ARG A 358 -15.96 9.27 6.60
CA ARG A 358 -14.85 8.53 5.97
C ARG A 358 -15.24 7.16 5.46
N ALA A 359 -16.34 6.59 5.92
CA ALA A 359 -16.79 5.28 5.49
C ALA A 359 -17.83 5.37 4.37
N ALA A 360 -18.28 6.57 3.98
CA ALA A 360 -19.28 6.73 2.92
C ALA A 360 -18.80 6.09 1.61
N ASN A 361 -19.69 5.30 0.99
CA ASN A 361 -19.51 4.78 -0.36
C ASN A 361 -19.79 5.89 -1.40
N PHE A 362 -19.27 5.71 -2.61
CA PHE A 362 -19.40 6.67 -3.70
C PHE A 362 -20.37 6.15 -4.75
N CYS A 363 -21.06 7.06 -5.40
CA CYS A 363 -21.79 6.78 -6.63
C CYS A 363 -21.61 7.96 -7.61
N PRO A 364 -20.38 8.21 -8.08
CA PRO A 364 -20.13 9.36 -8.94
C PRO A 364 -20.79 9.15 -10.30
N ALA A 365 -21.35 10.20 -10.88
CA ALA A 365 -21.97 10.15 -12.20
C ALA A 365 -21.00 9.57 -13.23
N ALA A 366 -21.39 8.47 -13.87
CA ALA A 366 -20.45 7.70 -14.68
C ALA A 366 -19.94 8.51 -15.88
N ASP A 367 -20.80 9.36 -16.46
CA ASP A 367 -20.42 10.27 -17.56
C ASP A 367 -19.36 11.30 -17.13
N SER A 368 -19.46 11.84 -15.90
CA SER A 368 -18.46 12.76 -15.36
C SER A 368 -17.12 12.05 -15.16
N ILE A 369 -17.12 10.83 -14.62
CA ILE A 369 -15.89 10.06 -14.41
C ILE A 369 -15.24 9.68 -15.73
N VAL A 370 -16.01 9.25 -16.73
CA VAL A 370 -15.47 8.95 -18.07
C VAL A 370 -14.83 10.20 -18.67
N HIS A 371 -15.48 11.36 -18.59
CA HIS A 371 -14.91 12.63 -19.04
C HIS A 371 -13.60 12.99 -18.33
N TYR A 372 -13.52 12.76 -17.01
CA TYR A 372 -12.30 12.99 -16.24
C TYR A 372 -11.19 12.02 -16.61
N ILE A 373 -11.51 10.74 -16.85
CA ILE A 373 -10.56 9.73 -17.32
C ILE A 373 -10.06 10.09 -18.73
N SER A 374 -10.89 10.64 -19.61
CA SER A 374 -10.45 11.16 -20.91
C SER A 374 -9.38 12.25 -20.76
N THR A 375 -9.47 13.07 -19.72
CA THR A 375 -8.42 14.05 -19.38
C THR A 375 -7.15 13.38 -18.90
N ALA A 376 -7.26 12.38 -18.02
CA ALA A 376 -6.11 11.59 -17.56
C ALA A 376 -5.40 10.83 -18.71
N ILE A 377 -6.14 10.28 -19.67
CA ILE A 377 -5.59 9.62 -20.86
C ILE A 377 -4.74 10.61 -21.67
N ARG A 378 -5.26 11.81 -21.98
CA ARG A 378 -4.50 12.83 -22.71
C ARG A 378 -3.21 13.22 -21.99
N ASP A 379 -3.27 13.40 -20.68
CA ASP A 379 -2.10 13.76 -19.88
C ASP A 379 -1.06 12.63 -19.78
N TRP A 380 -1.52 11.38 -19.74
CA TRP A 380 -0.66 10.20 -19.85
C TRP A 380 0.02 10.14 -21.23
N GLU A 381 -0.74 10.30 -22.32
CA GLU A 381 -0.22 10.29 -23.70
C GLU A 381 0.84 11.38 -23.92
N LEU A 382 0.60 12.59 -23.42
CA LEU A 382 1.56 13.70 -23.49
C LEU A 382 2.85 13.36 -22.75
N CYS A 383 2.75 12.83 -21.53
CA CYS A 383 3.93 12.41 -20.77
C CYS A 383 4.69 11.27 -21.47
N CYS A 384 3.97 10.33 -22.10
CA CYS A 384 4.59 9.22 -22.81
C CYS A 384 5.41 9.69 -24.02
N LYS A 385 4.91 10.67 -24.77
CA LYS A 385 5.67 11.32 -25.86
C LYS A 385 6.96 11.94 -25.33
N ASP A 386 6.89 12.69 -24.24
CA ASP A 386 8.07 13.32 -23.61
C ASP A 386 9.12 12.27 -23.20
N VAL A 387 8.67 11.13 -22.64
CA VAL A 387 9.56 10.03 -22.24
C VAL A 387 10.25 9.39 -23.46
N GLU A 388 9.51 9.13 -24.54
CA GLU A 388 10.07 8.58 -25.78
C GLU A 388 11.11 9.50 -26.42
N GLU A 389 10.83 10.80 -26.47
CA GLU A 389 11.76 11.82 -26.99
C GLU A 389 13.05 11.90 -26.15
N SER A 390 12.92 11.86 -24.82
CA SER A 390 14.08 11.89 -23.91
C SER A 390 14.98 10.66 -24.07
N PHE A 391 14.39 9.49 -24.36
CA PHE A 391 15.14 8.26 -24.59
C PHE A 391 15.93 8.31 -25.90
N ASN A 392 15.29 8.76 -26.98
CA ASN A 392 15.92 8.88 -28.31
C ASN A 392 17.11 9.86 -28.31
N PHE A 393 17.00 10.97 -27.57
CA PHE A 393 18.09 11.93 -27.44
C PHE A 393 19.33 11.33 -26.75
N SER A 394 19.12 10.50 -25.72
CA SER A 394 20.22 9.86 -24.97
C SER A 394 21.01 8.85 -25.80
N VAL A 395 20.34 8.12 -26.71
CA VAL A 395 20.98 7.12 -27.59
C VAL A 395 21.73 7.80 -28.73
N GLY A 396 21.16 8.82 -29.38
CA GLY A 396 21.77 9.51 -30.52
C GLY A 396 23.05 10.28 -30.20
N SER A 397 23.18 10.81 -28.97
CA SER A 397 24.39 11.53 -28.52
C SER A 397 25.61 10.60 -28.37
N SER A 398 25.40 9.32 -28.08
CA SER A 398 26.49 8.36 -27.87
C SER A 398 27.20 7.91 -29.16
N THR A 399 26.60 8.15 -30.34
CA THR A 399 27.11 7.66 -31.63
C THR A 399 27.96 8.66 -32.43
N SER A 400 28.17 9.89 -31.94
CA SER A 400 28.87 10.96 -32.68
C SER A 400 30.23 11.35 -32.11
N ILE A 401 30.89 10.47 -31.36
CA ILE A 401 32.32 10.61 -31.03
C ILE A 401 33.07 9.53 -31.83
N LYS A 402 33.52 9.91 -33.02
CA LYS A 402 34.52 9.18 -33.82
C LYS A 402 35.66 10.11 -34.14
#